data_AF-A0A523ULV5-F1
#
_entry.id   AF-A0A523ULV5-F1
#
_cell.length_a   1.000
_cell.length_b   1.000
_cell.length_c   1.000
_cell.angle_alpha   90.00
_cell.angle_beta   90.00
_cell.angle_gamma   90.00
#
_symmetry.space_group_name_H-M   'P 1'
#
loop_
_entity.id
_entity.type
_entity.pdbx_description
1 polymer ?
#
loop_
_entity_poly.entity_id
_entity_poly.type
_entity_poly.pdbx_seq_one_letter_code
_entity_poly.pdbx_strand_id
1 'polypeptide(L)' 'MTEPAEHLISLKLEDGSSIVFRRTENNEVHVCHDDHCVILPKASGKVTLDLFALLEQFGEIQEEPDETT' A
#
# COMPACT_ATOMS: atom_id res chain seq x y z
N MET A 1 18.00 -9.28 -6.44
CA MET A 1 16.62 -9.59 -6.00
C MET A 1 15.96 -8.26 -5.84
N THR A 2 15.31 -7.77 -6.89
CA THR A 2 14.83 -6.39 -6.91
C THR A 2 13.54 -6.31 -6.12
N GLU A 3 13.57 -5.35 -5.21
CA GLU A 3 12.74 -5.28 -4.02
C GLU A 3 11.29 -4.94 -4.39
N PRO A 4 10.30 -5.31 -3.55
CA PRO A 4 8.90 -4.92 -3.72
C PRO A 4 8.67 -3.41 -3.97
N ALA A 5 9.67 -2.58 -3.65
CA ALA A 5 9.78 -1.17 -4.03
C ALA A 5 9.61 -0.93 -5.55
N GLU A 6 10.16 -1.76 -6.45
CA GLU A 6 10.06 -1.51 -7.90
C GLU A 6 8.64 -1.63 -8.46
N HIS A 7 7.83 -2.53 -7.89
CA HIS A 7 6.41 -2.63 -8.27
C HIS A 7 5.60 -1.44 -7.75
N LEU A 8 5.99 -0.85 -6.62
CA LEU A 8 5.33 0.34 -6.08
C LEU A 8 5.70 1.61 -6.84
N ILE A 9 6.91 1.68 -7.42
CA ILE A 9 7.32 2.76 -8.33
C ILE A 9 6.43 2.82 -9.59
N SER A 10 5.69 1.75 -9.91
CA SER A 10 4.69 1.75 -10.98
C SER A 10 3.36 2.40 -10.59
N LEU A 11 3.08 2.58 -9.29
CA LEU A 11 2.05 3.53 -8.86
C LEU A 11 2.62 4.91 -9.18
N LYS A 12 2.02 5.60 -10.16
CA LYS A 12 2.43 6.96 -10.55
C LYS A 12 1.99 7.93 -9.45
N LEU A 13 2.64 7.84 -8.30
CA LEU A 13 2.42 8.70 -7.16
C LEU A 13 2.90 10.09 -7.55
N GLU A 14 1.96 10.97 -7.92
CA GLU A 14 2.22 12.39 -8.04
C GLU A 14 2.34 12.98 -6.63
N ASP A 15 3.30 13.89 -6.45
CA ASP A 15 3.63 14.50 -5.15
C ASP A 15 2.36 15.02 -4.44
N GLY A 16 2.11 14.52 -3.22
CA GLY A 16 0.97 14.94 -2.39
C GLY A 16 -0.37 14.25 -2.69
N SER A 17 -0.40 13.23 -3.56
CA SER A 17 -1.61 12.42 -3.80
C SER A 17 -1.87 11.39 -2.69
N SER A 18 -3.14 11.05 -2.47
CA SER A 18 -3.55 10.15 -1.39
C SER A 18 -3.33 8.69 -1.74
N ILE A 19 -2.70 7.96 -0.82
CA ILE A 19 -2.49 6.52 -0.94
C ILE A 19 -3.43 5.83 0.05
N VAL A 20 -4.32 5.01 -0.47
CA VAL A 20 -5.25 4.23 0.37
C VAL A 20 -4.56 2.94 0.77
N PHE A 21 -4.41 2.77 2.08
CA PHE A 21 -3.86 1.56 2.67
C PHE A 21 -4.97 0.80 3.39
N ARG A 22 -5.28 -0.41 2.92
CA ARG A 22 -6.32 -1.27 3.49
C ARG A 22 -5.75 -2.66 3.77
N ARG A 23 -5.99 -3.17 4.97
CA ARG A 23 -5.80 -4.58 5.29
C ARG A 23 -7.16 -5.28 5.16
N THR A 24 -7.14 -6.53 4.68
CA THR A 24 -8.34 -7.36 4.61
C THR A 24 -8.30 -8.47 5.65
N GLU A 25 -9.47 -9.03 5.96
CA GLU A 25 -9.63 -10.22 6.82
C GLU A 25 -8.80 -11.44 6.34
N ASN A 26 -8.49 -11.53 5.05
CA ASN A 26 -7.63 -12.58 4.47
C ASN A 26 -6.13 -12.32 4.67
N ASN A 27 -5.77 -11.31 5.47
CA ASN A 27 -4.40 -10.86 5.71
C ASN A 27 -3.70 -10.40 4.41
N GLU A 28 -4.47 -9.82 3.50
CA GLU A 28 -3.97 -9.15 2.30
C GLU A 28 -3.84 -7.66 2.59
N VAL A 29 -2.83 -7.04 2.00
CA VAL A 29 -2.62 -5.59 2.06
C VAL A 29 -2.86 -5.01 0.69
N HIS A 30 -3.81 -4.11 0.60
CA HIS A 30 -4.16 -3.39 -0.61
C HIS A 30 -3.58 -1.98 -0.50
N VAL A 31 -2.73 -1.64 -1.46
CA VAL A 31 -2.17 -0.29 -1.61
C VAL A 31 -2.76 0.28 -2.90
N CYS A 32 -3.69 1.21 -2.77
CA CYS A 32 -4.41 1.79 -3.89
C CYS A 32 -4.08 3.27 -4.07
N HIS A 33 -3.96 3.69 -5.32
CA HIS A 33 -3.80 5.08 -5.74
C HIS A 33 -4.57 5.27 -7.06
N ASP A 34 -5.53 6.19 -7.06
CA ASP A 34 -6.49 6.39 -8.17
C ASP A 34 -7.10 5.06 -8.65
N ASP A 35 -6.90 4.70 -9.93
CA ASP A 35 -7.39 3.47 -10.56
C ASP A 35 -6.42 2.28 -10.44
N HIS A 36 -5.34 2.41 -9.68
CA HIS A 36 -4.31 1.36 -9.56
C HIS A 36 -4.19 0.83 -8.14
N CYS A 37 -4.34 -0.48 -7.99
CA CYS A 37 -4.21 -1.17 -6.71
C CYS A 37 -3.17 -2.28 -6.79
N VAL A 38 -2.22 -2.26 -5.87
CA VAL A 38 -1.27 -3.35 -5.63
C VAL A 38 -1.78 -4.18 -4.46
N ILE A 39 -2.02 -5.47 -4.72
CA ILE A 39 -2.45 -6.44 -3.70
C ILE A 39 -1.25 -7.27 -3.28
N LEU A 40 -0.98 -7.27 -1.98
CA LEU A 40 0.10 -8.02 -1.35
C LEU A 40 -0.50 -9.18 -0.56
N PRO A 41 -0.58 -10.39 -1.16
CA PRO A 41 -1.15 -11.53 -0.49
C PRO A 41 -0.23 -11.99 0.64
N LYS A 42 -0.80 -12.26 1.82
CA LYS A 42 -0.06 -12.76 3.00
C LYS A 42 1.10 -11.85 3.43
N ALA A 43 0.92 -10.54 3.33
CA ALA A 43 1.92 -9.60 3.83
C ALA A 43 2.15 -9.83 5.33
N SER A 44 3.42 -9.99 5.70
CA SER A 44 3.78 -9.99 7.12
C SER A 44 3.72 -8.55 7.64
N GLY A 45 3.44 -8.37 8.94
CA GLY A 45 3.39 -7.02 9.53
C GLY A 45 4.68 -6.23 9.32
N LYS A 46 5.83 -6.89 9.20
CA LYS A 46 7.10 -6.24 8.84
C LYS A 46 7.07 -5.68 7.41
N VAL A 47 6.61 -6.48 6.43
CA VAL A 47 6.47 -6.02 5.04
C VAL A 47 5.50 -4.84 4.97
N THR A 48 4.38 -4.91 5.68
CA THR A 48 3.40 -3.81 5.80
C THR A 48 4.05 -2.51 6.31
N LEU A 49 4.86 -2.58 7.38
CA LEU A 49 5.54 -1.41 7.94
C LEU A 49 6.64 -0.86 7.03
N ASP A 50 7.43 -1.75 6.40
CA ASP A 50 8.47 -1.34 5.45
C ASP A 50 7.84 -0.62 4.24
N LEU A 51 6.66 -1.07 3.80
CA LEU A 51 5.88 -0.40 2.73
C LEU A 51 5.35 0.95 3.17
N PHE A 52 4.81 1.03 4.38
CA PHE A 52 4.30 2.29 4.93
C PHE A 52 5.40 3.36 4.96
N ALA A 53 6.58 3.01 5.47
CA ALA A 53 7.74 3.91 5.50
C ALA A 53 8.21 4.31 4.08
N LEU A 54 8.13 3.41 3.10
CA LEU A 54 8.47 3.70 1.71
C LEU A 54 7.45 4.60 1.00
N LEU A 55 6.18 4.58 1.41
CA LEU A 55 5.10 5.33 0.76
C LEU A 55 4.87 6.71 1.40
N GLU A 56 5.18 6.87 2.70
CA GLU A 56 5.06 8.14 3.43
C GLU A 56 5.89 9.27 2.79
N GLN A 57 7.01 8.93 2.14
CA GLN A 57 7.83 9.89 1.40
C GLN A 57 7.22 10.35 0.06
N PHE A 58 6.16 9.69 -0.44
CA PHE A 58 5.55 9.97 -1.75
C PHE A 58 4.14 10.56 -1.64
N GLY A 59 3.46 10.42 -0.51
CA GLY A 59 2.08 10.90 -0.36
C GLY A 59 1.51 10.71 1.04
N GLU A 60 0.32 11.26 1.26
CA GLU A 60 -0.41 11.09 2.52
C GLU A 60 -1.08 9.72 2.53
N ILE A 61 -0.76 8.90 3.55
CA ILE A 61 -1.34 7.56 3.70
C ILE A 61 -2.66 7.68 4.47
N GLN A 62 -3.74 7.21 3.87
CA GLN A 62 -5.04 7.08 4.50
C GLN A 62 -5.30 5.62 4.85
N GLU A 63 -5.36 5.31 6.14
CA GLU A 63 -5.72 3.98 6.63
C GLU A 63 -7.25 3.86 6.69
N GLU A 64 -7.81 2.96 5.87
CA GLU A 64 -9.23 2.63 5.96
C GLU A 64 -9.47 1.44 6.91
N PRO A 65 -10.50 1.50 7.76
CA PRO A 65 -10.87 0.37 8.61
C PRO A 65 -11.32 -0.82 7.75
N ASP A 66 -11.06 -2.03 8.25
CA ASP A 66 -11.55 -3.28 7.67
C ASP A 66 -13.08 -3.20 7.52
N GLU A 67 -13.58 -3.22 6.28
CA GLU A 67 -15.01 -3.37 6.01
C GLU A 67 -15.42 -4.79 6.43
N THR A 68 -15.83 -4.91 7.68
CA THR A 68 -16.51 -6.10 8.21
C THR A 68 -17.96 -6.08 7.70
N THR A 69 -18.20 -6.75 6.58
CA THR A 69 -19.56 -7.05 6.08
C THR A 69 -19.77 -8.55 5.98
#